data_AF-A0A417U5I2-F1
#
_entry.id   AF-A0A417U5I2-F1
#
_cell.length_a   1.000
_cell.length_b   1.000
_cell.length_c   1.000
_cell.angle_alpha   90.00
_cell.angle_beta   90.00
_cell.angle_gamma   90.00
#
_symmetry.space_group_name_H-M   'P 1'
#
loop_
_entity.id
_entity.type
_entity.pdbx_description
1 polymer ?
#
loop_
_entity_poly.entity_id
_entity_poly.type
_entity_poly.pdbx_seq_one_letter_code
_entity_poly.pdbx_strand_id
1 'polypeptide(L)'
;MSSYSMDVTACTFEHSMEHTMSAYHQHLPHGAGLIILSREYFSFWISKHVCDDRFVDMEKFLGKEDSTKPEDFITALTDLQKACGVTDLKMLPIFMKEHINKSFLVITTPM
;
A
#
# COMPACT_ATOMS: atom_id res chain seq x y z
N MET A 1 -5.85 -15.79 -9.87
CA MET A 1 -6.87 -15.45 -8.86
C MET A 1 -6.91 -13.96 -8.55
N SER A 2 -5.77 -13.28 -8.39
CA SER A 2 -5.72 -11.81 -8.17
C SER A 2 -6.44 -10.99 -9.25
N SER A 3 -6.23 -11.31 -10.53
CA SER A 3 -6.92 -10.65 -11.65
C SER A 3 -8.45 -10.73 -11.53
N TYR A 4 -8.99 -11.93 -11.31
CA TYR A 4 -10.42 -12.12 -11.08
C TYR A 4 -10.93 -11.29 -9.91
N SER A 5 -10.18 -11.24 -8.79
CA SER A 5 -10.54 -10.39 -7.65
C SER A 5 -10.59 -8.92 -8.05
N MET A 6 -9.62 -8.41 -8.81
CA MET A 6 -9.58 -7.02 -9.25
C MET A 6 -10.74 -6.69 -10.19
N ASP A 7 -11.05 -7.59 -11.14
CA ASP A 7 -12.09 -7.40 -12.15
C ASP A 7 -13.50 -7.41 -11.56
N VAL A 8 -13.77 -8.28 -10.59
CA VAL A 8 -15.10 -8.40 -9.96
C VAL A 8 -15.27 -7.52 -8.72
N THR A 9 -14.17 -6.95 -8.22
CA THR A 9 -14.21 -5.98 -7.12
C THR A 9 -13.66 -4.64 -7.62
N ALA A 10 -12.59 -4.13 -7.03
CA ALA A 10 -11.82 -2.99 -7.48
C ALA A 10 -10.46 -3.01 -6.78
N CYS A 11 -9.56 -2.13 -7.20
CA CYS A 11 -8.37 -1.81 -6.44
C CYS A 11 -8.66 -0.70 -5.42
N THR A 12 -7.94 -0.73 -4.29
CA THR A 12 -8.04 0.34 -3.30
C THR A 12 -7.24 1.58 -3.71
N PHE A 13 -7.29 2.64 -2.90
CA PHE A 13 -6.57 3.87 -3.20
C PHE A 13 -5.04 3.71 -3.24
N GLU A 14 -4.48 2.64 -2.65
CA GLU A 14 -3.07 2.25 -2.80
C GLU A 14 -2.66 2.21 -4.28
N HIS A 15 -3.52 1.61 -5.11
CA HIS A 15 -3.29 1.46 -6.54
C HIS A 15 -3.38 2.80 -7.29
N SER A 16 -4.31 3.67 -6.90
CA SER A 16 -4.43 5.01 -7.48
C SER A 16 -3.21 5.90 -7.14
N MET A 17 -2.67 5.78 -5.93
CA MET A 17 -1.44 6.47 -5.54
C MET A 17 -0.23 5.96 -6.31
N GLU A 18 -0.13 4.64 -6.50
CA GLU A 18 0.92 4.08 -7.36
C GLU A 18 0.81 4.65 -8.78
N HIS A 19 -0.38 4.68 -9.38
CA HIS A 19 -0.54 5.17 -10.76
C HIS A 19 -0.10 6.63 -10.88
N THR A 20 -0.35 7.41 -9.84
CA THR A 20 0.13 8.78 -9.76
C THR A 20 1.67 8.80 -9.71
N MET A 21 2.29 7.97 -8.87
CA MET A 21 3.75 7.87 -8.77
C MET A 21 4.41 7.44 -10.08
N SER A 22 3.88 6.41 -10.75
CA SER A 22 4.44 5.92 -12.03
C SER A 22 4.16 6.87 -13.19
N ALA A 23 3.07 7.67 -13.15
CA ALA A 23 2.86 8.75 -14.11
C ALA A 23 3.94 9.84 -14.02
N TYR A 24 4.36 10.22 -12.80
CA TYR A 24 5.45 11.18 -12.60
C TYR A 24 6.85 10.55 -12.77
N HIS A 25 6.96 9.24 -12.56
CA HIS A 25 8.22 8.50 -12.62
C HIS A 25 8.06 7.24 -13.46
N GLN A 26 8.06 7.39 -14.78
CA GLN A 26 7.79 6.28 -15.72
C GLN A 26 8.78 5.10 -15.62
N HIS A 27 9.92 5.29 -14.98
CA HIS A 27 10.90 4.23 -14.72
C HIS A 27 10.64 3.46 -13.42
N LEU A 28 9.68 3.90 -12.59
CA LEU A 28 9.26 3.17 -11.41
C LEU A 28 8.44 1.94 -11.85
N PRO A 29 8.90 0.70 -11.59
CA PRO A 29 8.10 -0.46 -11.88
C PRO A 29 6.82 -0.44 -11.04
N HIS A 30 5.68 -0.73 -11.68
CA HIS A 30 4.35 -0.66 -11.06
C HIS A 30 4.29 -1.39 -9.70
N GLY A 31 4.73 -2.65 -9.68
CA GLY A 31 4.76 -3.45 -8.45
C GLY A 31 5.69 -2.90 -7.37
N ALA A 32 6.80 -2.23 -7.73
CA ALA A 32 7.69 -1.61 -6.76
C ALA A 32 7.01 -0.42 -6.08
N GLY A 33 6.22 0.37 -6.81
CA GLY A 33 5.43 1.46 -6.24
C GLY A 33 4.42 0.97 -5.20
N LEU A 34 3.70 -0.13 -5.48
CA LEU A 34 2.80 -0.77 -4.51
C LEU A 34 3.55 -1.23 -3.26
N ILE A 35 4.68 -1.93 -3.43
CA ILE A 35 5.48 -2.42 -2.28
C ILE A 35 5.93 -1.26 -1.39
N ILE A 36 6.40 -0.15 -1.96
CA ILE A 36 6.81 1.05 -1.21
C ILE A 36 5.66 1.62 -0.37
N LEU A 37 4.44 1.64 -0.89
CA LEU A 37 3.27 2.21 -0.22
C LEU A 37 2.66 1.26 0.83
N SER A 38 2.70 -0.04 0.56
CA SER A 38 1.94 -1.07 1.28
C SER A 38 2.04 -1.00 2.81
N ARG A 39 3.23 -0.85 3.38
CA ARG A 39 3.40 -0.83 4.85
C ARG A 39 2.63 0.32 5.49
N GLU A 40 2.80 1.54 4.99
CA GLU A 40 2.16 2.73 5.55
C GLU A 40 0.65 2.74 5.25
N TYR A 41 0.28 2.28 4.05
CA TYR A 41 -1.12 2.16 3.64
C TYR A 41 -1.91 1.22 4.57
N PHE A 42 -1.41 0.02 4.81
CA PHE A 42 -2.10 -0.95 5.68
C PHE A 42 -2.02 -0.54 7.15
N SER A 43 -0.89 0.02 7.61
CA SER A 43 -0.78 0.55 8.98
C SER A 43 -1.81 1.65 9.25
N PHE A 44 -2.04 2.54 8.27
CA PHE A 44 -3.08 3.56 8.37
C PHE A 44 -4.47 2.94 8.59
N TRP A 45 -4.85 1.95 7.78
CA TRP A 45 -6.18 1.34 7.92
C TRP A 45 -6.36 0.53 9.20
N ILE A 46 -5.33 -0.21 9.62
CA ILE A 46 -5.33 -0.92 10.91
C ILE A 46 -5.51 0.07 12.05
N SER A 47 -4.83 1.23 12.03
CA SER A 47 -4.99 2.27 13.06
C SER A 47 -6.40 2.85 13.15
N LYS A 48 -7.22 2.68 12.11
CA LYS A 48 -8.62 3.12 12.07
C LYS A 48 -9.60 2.04 12.50
N HIS A 49 -9.14 0.81 12.72
CA HIS A 49 -9.95 -0.33 13.13
C HIS A 49 -11.22 -0.53 12.29
N VAL A 50 -11.12 -0.32 10.97
CA VAL A 50 -12.28 -0.37 10.06
C VAL A 50 -12.66 -1.81 9.69
N CYS A 51 -11.68 -2.72 9.66
CA CYS A 51 -11.89 -4.10 9.20
C CYS A 51 -10.86 -5.09 9.74
N ASP A 52 -10.65 -5.09 11.06
CA ASP A 52 -9.60 -5.87 11.74
C ASP A 52 -9.63 -7.36 11.42
N ASP A 53 -10.82 -7.96 11.36
CA ASP A 53 -10.99 -9.38 11.04
C ASP A 53 -10.36 -9.75 9.69
N ARG A 54 -10.42 -8.85 8.69
CA ARG A 54 -9.82 -9.07 7.37
C ARG A 54 -8.29 -9.06 7.44
N PHE A 55 -7.70 -8.24 8.30
CA PHE A 55 -6.25 -8.19 8.48
C PHE A 55 -5.74 -9.44 9.20
N VAL A 56 -6.48 -9.90 10.22
CA VAL A 56 -6.22 -11.17 10.90
C VAL A 56 -6.28 -12.34 9.89
N ASP A 57 -7.31 -12.39 9.05
CA ASP A 57 -7.42 -13.42 8.01
C ASP A 57 -6.25 -13.35 7.02
N MET A 58 -5.89 -12.14 6.56
CA MET A 58 -4.76 -11.95 5.64
C MET A 58 -3.45 -12.43 6.24
N GLU A 59 -3.22 -12.22 7.53
CA GLU A 59 -2.01 -12.72 8.19
C GLU A 59 -2.00 -14.25 8.33
N LYS A 60 -3.16 -14.85 8.65
CA LYS A 60 -3.30 -16.32 8.65
C LYS A 60 -2.96 -16.92 7.29
N PHE A 61 -3.42 -16.28 6.21
CA PHE A 61 -3.06 -16.67 4.84
C PHE A 61 -1.57 -16.51 4.52
N LEU A 62 -0.85 -15.65 5.25
CA LEU A 62 0.61 -15.52 5.17
C LEU A 62 1.37 -16.56 6.01
N GLY A 63 0.66 -17.48 6.67
CA GLY A 63 1.25 -18.62 7.40
C GLY A 63 1.33 -18.43 8.92
N LYS A 64 0.63 -17.45 9.49
CA LYS A 64 0.54 -17.21 10.95
C LYS A 64 -0.84 -17.59 11.48
N GLU A 65 -1.09 -18.88 11.63
CA GLU A 65 -2.43 -19.42 11.96
C GLU A 65 -2.99 -18.94 13.31
N ASP A 66 -2.11 -18.67 14.28
CA ASP A 66 -2.48 -18.20 15.62
C ASP A 66 -2.73 -16.68 15.72
N SER A 67 -2.82 -15.98 14.58
CA SER A 67 -3.08 -14.54 14.56
C SER A 67 -4.42 -14.19 15.21
N THR A 68 -4.37 -13.19 16.09
CA THR A 68 -5.54 -12.62 16.78
C THR A 68 -5.60 -11.10 16.71
N LYS A 69 -4.59 -10.46 16.12
CA LYS A 69 -4.46 -9.01 16.11
C LYS A 69 -4.20 -8.50 14.69
N PRO A 70 -4.89 -7.44 14.25
CA PRO A 70 -4.70 -6.90 12.90
C PRO A 70 -3.28 -6.34 12.69
N GLU A 71 -2.59 -5.87 13.73
CA GLU A 71 -1.24 -5.32 13.63
C GLU A 71 -0.18 -6.37 13.25
N ASP A 72 -0.43 -7.64 13.59
CA ASP A 72 0.48 -8.73 13.31
C ASP A 72 0.62 -8.96 11.78
N PHE A 73 -0.40 -8.56 10.99
CA PHE A 73 -0.33 -8.47 9.53
C PHE A 73 0.84 -7.62 9.02
N ILE A 74 1.13 -6.48 9.66
CA ILE A 74 2.24 -5.61 9.24
C ILE A 74 3.58 -6.30 9.44
N THR A 75 3.71 -7.05 10.53
CA THR A 75 4.91 -7.87 10.77
C THR A 75 5.07 -8.91 9.66
N ALA A 76 4.02 -9.69 9.38
CA ALA A 76 4.04 -10.70 8.31
C ALA A 76 4.34 -10.10 6.93
N LEU A 77 3.75 -8.95 6.60
CA LEU A 77 4.02 -8.22 5.36
C LEU A 77 5.49 -7.80 5.25
N THR A 78 6.06 -7.21 6.31
CA THR A 78 7.47 -6.77 6.28
C THR A 78 8.44 -7.95 6.24
N ASP A 79 8.10 -9.07 6.87
CA ASP A 79 8.89 -10.29 6.80
C ASP A 79 8.84 -10.93 5.40
N LEU A 80 7.67 -10.91 4.74
CA LEU A 80 7.55 -11.31 3.33
C LEU A 80 8.41 -10.42 2.43
N GLN A 81 8.37 -9.09 2.62
CA GLN A 81 9.20 -8.16 1.86
C GLN A 81 10.70 -8.43 2.06
N LYS A 82 11.13 -8.76 3.28
CA LYS A 82 12.52 -9.19 3.57
C LYS A 82 12.86 -10.49 2.86
N ALA A 83 11.99 -11.49 2.93
CA ALA A 83 12.19 -12.78 2.26
C ALA A 83 12.29 -12.63 0.74
N CYS A 84 11.56 -11.68 0.15
CA CYS A 84 11.65 -11.33 -1.27
C CYS A 84 12.81 -10.40 -1.63
N GLY A 85 13.58 -9.88 -0.67
CA GLY A 85 14.71 -8.99 -0.92
C GLY A 85 14.32 -7.57 -1.37
N VAL A 86 13.13 -7.09 -1.01
CA VAL A 86 12.56 -5.80 -1.47
C VAL A 86 12.47 -4.74 -0.37
N THR A 87 13.04 -4.98 0.81
CA THR A 87 12.96 -4.10 1.98
C THR A 87 13.58 -2.72 1.78
N ASP A 88 14.57 -2.62 0.88
CA ASP A 88 15.31 -1.38 0.62
C ASP A 88 14.66 -0.50 -0.46
N LEU A 89 13.50 -0.90 -0.99
CA LEU A 89 12.69 -0.05 -1.84
C LEU A 89 12.14 1.12 -1.01
N LYS A 90 12.78 2.29 -1.14
CA LYS A 90 12.35 3.54 -0.51
C LYS A 90 12.08 4.60 -1.56
N MET A 91 10.95 5.29 -1.44
CA MET A 91 10.83 6.62 -2.06
C MET A 91 11.67 7.61 -1.25
N LEU A 92 12.61 8.30 -1.92
CA LEU A 92 13.36 9.41 -1.32
C LEU A 92 12.40 10.51 -0.81
N PRO A 93 12.68 11.15 0.34
CA PRO A 93 11.83 12.20 0.91
C PRO A 93 11.64 13.44 0.02
N ILE A 94 12.50 13.64 -0.98
CA ILE A 94 12.37 14.70 -2.00
C ILE A 94 11.05 14.52 -2.80
N PHE A 95 10.59 13.28 -3.01
CA PHE A 95 9.39 12.97 -3.79
C PHE A 95 8.07 13.41 -3.13
N MET A 96 7.99 13.44 -1.79
CA MET A 96 6.77 13.83 -1.06
C MET A 96 6.54 15.35 -1.02
N LYS A 97 7.62 16.15 -1.02
CA LYS A 97 7.54 17.60 -0.75
C LYS A 97 7.13 18.43 -1.97
N GLU A 98 7.48 18.00 -3.19
CA GLU A 98 7.12 18.73 -4.41
C GLU A 98 5.67 18.49 -4.87
N HIS A 99 5.08 17.34 -4.59
CA HIS A 99 3.79 16.94 -5.17
C HIS A 99 2.58 17.11 -4.25
N ILE A 100 2.74 17.01 -2.91
CA ILE A 100 1.64 17.33 -1.96
C ILE A 100 1.18 18.78 -2.15
N ASN A 101 2.11 19.70 -2.42
CA ASN A 101 1.79 21.11 -2.62
C ASN A 101 1.07 21.40 -3.95
N LYS A 102 1.25 20.55 -4.97
CA LYS A 102 0.58 20.68 -6.27
C LYS A 102 -0.80 20.00 -6.29
N SER A 103 -0.94 18.82 -5.68
CA SER A 103 -2.22 18.11 -5.64
C SER A 103 -3.27 18.80 -4.77
N PHE A 104 -2.87 19.52 -3.71
CA PHE A 104 -3.81 20.32 -2.91
C PHE A 104 -4.31 21.58 -3.66
N LEU A 105 -3.51 22.10 -4.60
CA LEU A 105 -3.88 23.27 -5.40
C LEU A 105 -4.95 22.94 -6.46
N VAL A 106 -4.94 21.71 -7.00
CA VAL A 106 -5.91 21.30 -8.05
C VAL A 106 -7.31 21.01 -7.48
N ILE A 107 -7.42 20.65 -6.19
CA ILE A 107 -8.70 20.38 -5.53
C ILE A 107 -9.40 21.68 -5.07
N THR A 108 -8.68 22.81 -5.02
CA THR A 108 -9.21 24.09 -4.49
C THR A 108 -9.54 25.13 -5.55
N THR A 109 -9.27 24.87 -6.84
CA THR A 109 -9.77 25.71 -7.93
C THR A 109 -11.23 25.39 -8.23
N PRO A 110 -12.18 26.33 -8.03
CA PRO A 110 -13.56 26.11 -8.42
C PRO A 110 -13.64 26.03 -9.96
N MET A 111 -14.46 25.10 -10.46
CA MET A 111 -14.92 25.09 -11.86
C MET A 111 -15.67 26.38 -12.19
#